data_AF-A0A1I6FQ15-F1
#
_entry.id   AF-A0A1I6FQ15-F1
#
_cell.length_a   1.000
_cell.length_b   1.000
_cell.length_c   1.000
_cell.angle_alpha   90.00
_cell.angle_beta   90.00
_cell.angle_gamma   90.00
#
_symmetry.space_group_name_H-M   'P 1'
#
loop_
_entity.id
_entity.type
_entity.pdbx_description
1 polymer ?
#
loop_
_entity_poly.entity_id
_entity_poly.type
_entity_poly.pdbx_seq_one_letter_code
_entity_poly.pdbx_strand_id
1 'polypeptide(L)'
;MSFGAKFGLLVKGKREARGWSLANLALEVFGDDGSLGESRKGDVHKLETGQTAKPRASTIKRYCDALGISQDDVDTLRSPDQMPSVTQMRRLLAERDHLKAGKTLTELQVIGLAERVAENIPDFDAALRELDQALTVAEDLKTRSQQTSNHADFIDKVFAEVQRLNDEDNPDEAAATLQRAYDEGAAQQARLLDSLIAQHALRQDVDATLNAILAKLPMDVPDPSKHFDALRAIRYDYRQQGLTHGTRFPSLMAIALAETCKDRAQSKAEKGAALNDLGIALSELGTREDSPDRLNAAVKAFDSALEVYTKDALPMEWATTQNNLGIALQELGKREDSPDRLNAAVKAFDSALEVRTKNAMPKDWAMT
;
A
#
# COMPACT_ATOMS: atom_id res chain seq x y z
N MET A 1 -3.58 22.66 -2.91
CA MET A 1 -2.43 23.54 -3.22
C MET A 1 -2.82 24.56 -4.29
N SER A 2 -2.45 25.85 -4.17
CA SER A 2 -2.78 26.86 -5.20
C SER A 2 -2.04 26.61 -6.51
N PHE A 3 -2.58 27.06 -7.66
CA PHE A 3 -1.89 26.96 -8.96
C PHE A 3 -0.46 27.52 -8.88
N GLY A 4 -0.26 28.67 -8.24
CA GLY A 4 1.06 29.27 -8.07
C GLY A 4 2.04 28.42 -7.27
N ALA A 5 1.58 27.72 -6.23
CA ALA A 5 2.41 26.79 -5.47
C ALA A 5 2.75 25.53 -6.28
N LYS A 6 1.80 24.94 -7.02
CA LYS A 6 2.07 23.79 -7.91
C LYS A 6 3.04 24.17 -9.04
N PHE A 7 2.83 25.33 -9.66
CA PHE A 7 3.70 25.87 -10.70
C PHE A 7 5.10 26.20 -10.17
N GLY A 8 5.21 26.73 -8.94
CA GLY A 8 6.47 26.99 -8.26
C GLY A 8 7.31 25.73 -8.05
N LEU A 9 6.68 24.62 -7.63
CA LEU A 9 7.34 23.32 -7.51
C LEU A 9 7.85 22.80 -8.87
N LEU A 10 7.05 22.93 -9.92
CA LEU A 10 7.46 22.55 -11.29
C LEU A 10 8.69 23.36 -11.76
N VAL A 11 8.67 24.68 -11.55
CA VAL A 11 9.79 25.57 -11.87
C VAL A 11 11.06 25.16 -11.12
N LYS A 12 10.94 24.87 -9.81
CA LYS A 12 12.05 24.42 -8.97
C LYS A 12 12.66 23.13 -9.51
N GLY A 13 11.84 22.12 -9.80
CA GLY A 13 12.29 20.84 -10.32
C GLY A 13 13.05 20.98 -11.65
N LYS A 14 12.51 21.77 -12.59
CA LYS A 14 13.16 22.02 -13.89
C LYS A 14 14.46 22.83 -13.79
N ARG A 15 14.57 23.73 -12.80
CA ARG A 15 15.80 24.46 -12.51
C ARG A 15 16.88 23.53 -11.97
N GLU A 16 16.53 22.71 -10.98
CA GLU A 16 17.45 21.80 -10.30
C GLU A 16 17.95 20.70 -11.26
N ALA A 17 17.09 20.19 -12.13
CA ALA A 17 17.46 19.24 -13.19
C ALA A 17 18.51 19.79 -14.17
N ARG A 18 18.54 21.12 -14.38
CA ARG A 18 19.57 21.78 -15.20
C ARG A 18 20.85 22.12 -14.42
N GLY A 19 20.90 21.83 -13.12
CA GLY A 19 21.98 22.28 -12.24
C GLY A 19 22.05 23.80 -12.07
N TRP A 20 20.95 24.50 -12.32
CA TRP A 20 20.92 25.96 -12.30
C TRP A 20 20.76 26.51 -10.88
N SER A 21 21.58 27.50 -10.53
CA SER A 21 21.36 28.31 -9.34
C SER A 21 20.12 29.20 -9.50
N LEU A 22 19.61 29.76 -8.39
CA LEU A 22 18.52 30.75 -8.46
C LEU A 22 18.91 31.98 -9.31
N ALA A 23 20.18 32.39 -9.27
CA ALA A 23 20.69 33.49 -10.07
C ALA A 23 20.74 33.13 -11.57
N ASN A 24 21.14 31.89 -11.92
CA ASN A 24 21.13 31.43 -13.30
C ASN A 24 19.72 31.45 -13.90
N LEU A 25 18.72 30.93 -13.17
CA LEU A 25 17.34 30.98 -13.65
C LEU A 25 16.81 32.41 -13.71
N ALA A 26 17.19 33.26 -12.75
CA ALA A 26 16.80 34.66 -12.77
C ALA A 26 17.36 35.40 -14.00
N LEU A 27 18.62 35.12 -14.36
CA LEU A 27 19.27 35.66 -15.55
C LEU A 27 18.53 35.26 -16.83
N GLU A 28 18.16 34.00 -16.96
CA GLU A 28 17.43 33.48 -18.13
C GLU A 28 15.99 34.03 -18.24
N VAL A 29 15.31 34.23 -17.10
CA VAL A 29 13.90 34.65 -17.08
C VAL A 29 13.73 36.17 -17.19
N PHE A 30 14.66 36.93 -16.61
CA PHE A 30 14.56 38.38 -16.49
C PHE A 30 15.57 39.16 -17.35
N GLY A 31 16.57 38.48 -17.92
CA GLY A 31 17.67 39.09 -18.64
C GLY A 31 18.77 39.62 -17.70
N ASP A 32 19.90 40.00 -18.29
CA ASP A 32 21.01 40.59 -17.54
C ASP A 32 20.78 42.09 -17.30
N ASP A 33 20.75 42.48 -16.03
CA ASP A 33 20.72 43.87 -15.57
C ASP A 33 22.11 44.35 -15.09
N GLY A 34 23.16 43.59 -15.39
CA GLY A 34 24.53 43.82 -14.92
C GLY A 34 24.84 43.16 -13.57
N SER A 35 23.87 42.44 -12.97
CA SER A 35 24.05 41.71 -11.71
C SER A 35 24.21 40.20 -11.88
N LEU A 36 24.26 39.68 -13.12
CA LEU A 36 24.32 38.23 -13.41
C LEU A 36 23.17 37.46 -12.73
N GLY A 37 21.99 38.08 -12.63
CA GLY A 37 20.77 37.48 -12.05
C GLY A 37 20.68 37.55 -10.51
N GLU A 38 21.70 38.06 -9.83
CA GLU A 38 21.72 38.14 -8.36
C GLU A 38 20.63 39.06 -7.79
N SER A 39 20.30 40.15 -8.47
CA SER A 39 19.26 41.10 -8.04
C SER A 39 17.84 40.49 -8.05
N ARG A 40 17.61 39.47 -8.88
CA ARG A 40 16.28 38.88 -9.15
C ARG A 40 16.10 37.45 -8.61
N LYS A 41 17.13 36.85 -8.00
CA LYS A 41 17.04 35.50 -7.40
C LYS A 41 15.96 35.36 -6.32
N GLY A 42 15.65 36.46 -5.62
CA GLY A 42 14.59 36.50 -4.61
C GLY A 42 13.19 36.30 -5.20
N ASP A 43 12.95 36.73 -6.44
CA ASP A 43 11.66 36.54 -7.10
C ASP A 43 11.46 35.10 -7.58
N VAL A 44 12.55 34.47 -8.03
CA VAL A 44 12.58 33.02 -8.30
C VAL A 44 12.27 32.25 -7.02
N HIS A 45 12.93 32.58 -5.91
CA HIS A 45 12.69 31.92 -4.63
C HIS A 45 11.24 32.07 -4.13
N LYS A 46 10.64 33.26 -4.24
CA LYS A 46 9.23 33.50 -3.87
C LYS A 46 8.25 32.70 -4.73
N LEU A 47 8.57 32.48 -6.01
CA LEU A 47 7.76 31.64 -6.87
C LEU A 47 7.88 30.17 -6.46
N GLU A 48 9.11 29.65 -6.31
CA GLU A 48 9.39 28.25 -5.97
C GLU A 48 8.86 27.82 -4.60
N THR A 49 8.84 28.74 -3.64
CA THR A 49 8.29 28.50 -2.30
C THR A 49 6.77 28.70 -2.21
N GLY A 50 6.11 29.00 -3.33
CA GLY A 50 4.66 29.17 -3.39
C GLY A 50 4.13 30.46 -2.74
N GLN A 51 5.01 31.41 -2.39
CA GLN A 51 4.61 32.72 -1.86
C GLN A 51 3.87 33.56 -2.92
N THR A 52 4.02 33.21 -4.21
CA THR A 52 3.25 33.80 -5.31
C THR A 52 2.05 32.92 -5.67
N ALA A 53 0.92 33.12 -5.01
CA ALA A 53 -0.27 32.28 -5.18
C ALA A 53 -0.90 32.34 -6.60
N LYS A 54 -0.79 33.48 -7.29
CA LYS A 54 -1.34 33.72 -8.64
C LYS A 54 -0.34 34.46 -9.54
N PRO A 55 0.64 33.75 -10.13
CA PRO A 55 1.59 34.34 -11.06
C PRO A 55 0.88 34.91 -12.30
N ARG A 56 1.35 36.03 -12.84
CA ARG A 56 0.79 36.62 -14.07
C ARG A 56 1.08 35.72 -15.27
N ALA A 57 0.20 35.73 -16.28
CA ALA A 57 0.37 34.93 -17.50
C ALA A 57 1.71 35.22 -18.22
N SER A 58 2.13 36.48 -18.27
CA SER A 58 3.43 36.87 -18.82
C SER A 58 4.61 36.34 -18.01
N THR A 59 4.47 36.24 -16.69
CA THR A 59 5.47 35.63 -15.80
C THR A 59 5.55 34.12 -16.06
N ILE A 60 4.41 33.44 -16.10
CA ILE A 60 4.33 32.00 -16.41
C ILE A 60 5.03 31.69 -17.73
N LYS A 61 4.71 32.46 -18.79
CA LYS A 61 5.31 32.30 -20.11
C LYS A 61 6.84 32.40 -20.08
N ARG A 62 7.40 33.42 -19.41
CA ARG A 62 8.86 33.60 -19.33
C ARG A 62 9.56 32.41 -18.65
N TYR A 63 9.00 31.90 -17.57
CA TYR A 63 9.54 30.70 -16.92
C TYR A 63 9.39 29.46 -17.81
N CYS A 64 8.29 29.35 -18.57
CA CYS A 64 8.10 28.24 -19.50
C CYS A 64 9.11 28.28 -20.65
N ASP A 65 9.32 29.45 -21.24
CA ASP A 65 10.30 29.66 -22.30
C ASP A 65 11.72 29.36 -21.81
N ALA A 66 12.11 29.87 -20.64
CA ALA A 66 13.43 29.65 -20.05
C ALA A 66 13.68 28.18 -19.67
N LEU A 67 12.64 27.47 -19.22
CA LEU A 67 12.77 26.11 -18.70
C LEU A 67 12.25 25.03 -19.65
N GLY A 68 11.79 25.37 -20.85
CA GLY A 68 11.18 24.42 -21.78
C GLY A 68 9.97 23.69 -21.19
N ILE A 69 9.16 24.39 -20.40
CA ILE A 69 7.90 23.85 -19.84
C ILE A 69 6.82 23.99 -20.92
N SER A 70 6.13 22.90 -21.24
CA SER A 70 5.11 22.89 -22.28
C SER A 70 3.80 23.54 -21.80
N GLN A 71 2.96 23.97 -22.73
CA GLN A 71 1.64 24.52 -22.38
C GLN A 71 0.72 23.45 -21.75
N ASP A 72 0.86 22.19 -22.17
CA ASP A 72 0.15 21.03 -21.60
C ASP A 72 0.50 20.84 -20.11
N ASP A 73 1.76 21.09 -19.75
CA ASP A 73 2.23 21.06 -18.36
C ASP A 73 1.52 22.10 -17.51
N VAL A 74 1.30 23.29 -18.06
CA VAL A 74 0.65 24.41 -17.38
C VAL A 74 -0.85 24.16 -17.24
N ASP A 75 -1.47 23.58 -18.26
CA ASP A 75 -2.91 23.31 -18.29
C ASP A 75 -3.28 22.16 -17.34
N THR A 76 -2.43 21.14 -17.23
CA THR A 76 -2.54 20.06 -16.23
C THR A 76 -2.58 20.60 -14.79
N LEU A 77 -1.79 21.65 -14.49
CA LEU A 77 -1.80 22.26 -13.15
C LEU A 77 -3.11 23.01 -12.83
N ARG A 78 -3.91 23.35 -13.84
CA ARG A 78 -5.18 24.08 -13.71
C ARG A 78 -6.39 23.16 -13.51
N SER A 79 -6.35 21.94 -14.05
CA SER A 79 -7.47 20.99 -14.04
C SER A 79 -7.00 19.58 -13.64
N PRO A 80 -7.08 19.20 -12.34
CA PRO A 80 -6.56 17.93 -11.84
C PRO A 80 -7.45 16.69 -12.07
N ASP A 81 -8.68 16.83 -12.60
CA ASP A 81 -9.70 15.77 -12.61
C ASP A 81 -9.67 14.84 -13.85
N GLN A 82 -8.61 14.86 -14.65
CA GLN A 82 -8.44 13.89 -15.75
C GLN A 82 -7.37 12.88 -15.38
N MET A 83 -7.66 11.59 -15.61
CA MET A 83 -6.73 10.47 -15.45
C MET A 83 -5.30 10.87 -15.81
N PRO A 84 -4.28 10.47 -15.02
CA PRO A 84 -2.91 10.54 -15.46
C PRO A 84 -2.77 9.96 -16.86
N SER A 85 -2.44 10.77 -17.85
CA SER A 85 -1.96 10.21 -19.11
C SER A 85 -0.68 9.44 -18.85
N VAL A 86 -0.43 8.39 -19.62
CA VAL A 86 0.85 7.64 -19.58
C VAL A 86 2.05 8.59 -19.66
N THR A 87 1.91 9.72 -20.36
CA THR A 87 2.88 10.82 -20.44
C THR A 87 3.11 11.54 -19.10
N GLN A 88 2.06 11.77 -18.30
CA GLN A 88 2.16 12.40 -16.98
C GLN A 88 2.84 11.48 -15.95
N MET A 89 2.55 10.17 -15.98
CA MET A 89 3.29 9.19 -15.15
C MET A 89 4.75 9.08 -15.57
N ARG A 90 5.04 9.03 -16.89
CA ARG A 90 6.42 9.04 -17.42
C ARG A 90 7.24 10.22 -16.92
N ARG A 91 6.64 11.40 -16.84
CA ARG A 91 7.33 12.61 -16.38
C ARG A 91 7.64 12.59 -14.88
N LEU A 92 6.71 12.10 -14.06
CA LEU A 92 6.96 11.98 -12.62
C LEU A 92 7.98 10.90 -12.30
N LEU A 93 8.05 9.84 -13.09
CA LEU A 93 9.12 8.84 -13.03
C LEU A 93 10.49 9.47 -13.34
N ALA A 94 10.58 10.30 -14.38
CA ALA A 94 11.80 11.04 -14.72
C ALA A 94 12.18 12.11 -13.68
N GLU A 95 11.20 12.70 -12.98
CA GLU A 95 11.46 13.64 -11.87
C GLU A 95 11.84 12.91 -10.55
N ARG A 96 11.42 11.65 -10.38
CA ARG A 96 11.81 10.76 -9.26
C ARG A 96 13.27 10.30 -9.34
N ASP A 97 13.91 10.35 -10.51
CA ASP A 97 15.34 10.04 -10.66
C ASP A 97 16.26 10.93 -9.77
N HIS A 98 15.76 12.09 -9.32
CA HIS A 98 16.47 12.95 -8.37
C HIS A 98 16.26 12.57 -6.89
N LEU A 99 15.36 11.64 -6.57
CA LEU A 99 15.06 11.16 -5.22
C LEU A 99 15.18 9.63 -5.14
N LYS A 100 16.42 9.14 -5.28
CA LYS A 100 16.92 7.87 -4.71
C LYS A 100 15.99 6.64 -4.79
N ALA A 101 16.05 5.87 -5.88
CA ALA A 101 16.09 4.38 -5.91
C ALA A 101 15.87 3.86 -7.34
N GLY A 102 16.62 2.83 -7.75
CA GLY A 102 16.33 2.04 -8.96
C GLY A 102 17.39 2.04 -10.06
N LYS A 103 18.56 1.44 -9.80
CA LYS A 103 19.61 1.22 -10.84
C LYS A 103 19.38 -0.03 -11.71
N THR A 104 18.34 -0.83 -11.45
CA THR A 104 18.23 -2.18 -12.01
C THR A 104 17.07 -2.38 -12.99
N LEU A 105 15.94 -1.68 -12.89
CA LEU A 105 14.80 -1.86 -13.81
C LEU A 105 15.00 -1.09 -15.13
N THR A 106 14.51 -1.62 -16.25
CA THR A 106 14.55 -0.93 -17.55
C THR A 106 13.37 0.03 -17.71
N GLU A 107 13.52 1.04 -18.57
CA GLU A 107 12.46 2.01 -18.89
C GLU A 107 11.15 1.30 -19.35
N LEU A 108 11.26 0.25 -20.16
CA LEU A 108 10.11 -0.54 -20.60
C LEU A 108 9.39 -1.25 -19.43
N GLN A 109 10.14 -1.75 -18.44
CA GLN A 109 9.56 -2.40 -17.25
C GLN A 109 8.81 -1.39 -16.38
N VAL A 110 9.38 -0.20 -16.22
CA VAL A 110 8.75 0.90 -15.48
C VAL A 110 7.47 1.36 -16.17
N ILE A 111 7.51 1.56 -17.50
CA ILE A 111 6.33 1.95 -18.30
C ILE A 111 5.22 0.91 -18.16
N GLY A 112 5.53 -0.39 -18.32
CA GLY A 112 4.53 -1.43 -18.20
C GLY A 112 3.91 -1.54 -16.80
N LEU A 113 4.64 -1.17 -15.74
CA LEU A 113 4.07 -1.08 -14.38
C LEU A 113 3.17 0.14 -14.22
N ALA A 114 3.58 1.30 -14.75
CA ALA A 114 2.79 2.52 -14.70
C ALA A 114 1.45 2.37 -15.45
N GLU A 115 1.48 1.78 -16.64
CA GLU A 115 0.28 1.50 -17.43
C GLU A 115 -0.71 0.63 -16.66
N ARG A 116 -0.25 -0.48 -16.06
CA ARG A 116 -1.11 -1.36 -15.25
C ARG A 116 -1.73 -0.67 -14.04
N VAL A 117 -0.98 0.20 -13.36
CA VAL A 117 -1.49 0.90 -12.18
C VAL A 117 -2.57 1.91 -12.57
N ALA A 118 -2.36 2.67 -13.66
CA ALA A 118 -3.34 3.66 -14.12
C ALA A 118 -4.61 3.07 -14.73
N GLU A 119 -4.59 1.82 -15.22
CA GLU A 119 -5.80 1.13 -15.66
C GLU A 119 -6.80 0.92 -14.51
N ASN A 120 -6.31 0.76 -13.28
CA ASN A 120 -7.12 0.35 -12.13
C ASN A 120 -7.36 1.45 -11.10
N ILE A 121 -6.58 2.55 -11.15
CA ILE A 121 -6.57 3.58 -10.10
C ILE A 121 -6.74 4.96 -10.76
N PRO A 122 -7.95 5.53 -10.72
CA PRO A 122 -8.25 6.80 -11.39
C PRO A 122 -7.65 8.01 -10.68
N ASP A 123 -7.44 7.92 -9.36
CA ASP A 123 -6.82 8.98 -8.56
C ASP A 123 -5.30 9.03 -8.79
N PHE A 124 -4.81 10.19 -9.21
CA PHE A 124 -3.42 10.38 -9.58
C PHE A 124 -2.44 10.14 -8.44
N ASP A 125 -2.73 10.69 -7.26
CA ASP A 125 -1.85 10.57 -6.09
C ASP A 125 -1.84 9.12 -5.57
N ALA A 126 -2.97 8.42 -5.62
CA ALA A 126 -3.03 6.99 -5.33
C ALA A 126 -2.27 6.14 -6.37
N ALA A 127 -2.39 6.45 -7.66
CA ALA A 127 -1.67 5.76 -8.71
C ALA A 127 -0.15 5.90 -8.55
N LEU A 128 0.34 7.06 -8.11
CA LEU A 128 1.77 7.26 -7.83
C LEU A 128 2.27 6.43 -6.65
N ARG A 129 1.51 6.39 -5.53
CA ARG A 129 1.87 5.56 -4.37
C ARG A 129 1.94 4.08 -4.73
N GLU A 130 1.00 3.62 -5.55
CA GLU A 130 0.94 2.25 -6.04
C GLU A 130 2.07 1.90 -6.99
N LEU A 131 2.41 2.81 -7.90
CA LEU A 131 3.55 2.67 -8.79
C LEU A 131 4.87 2.61 -7.99
N ASP A 132 5.02 3.45 -6.97
CA ASP A 132 6.21 3.43 -6.11
C ASP A 132 6.39 2.08 -5.41
N GLN A 133 5.30 1.57 -4.80
CA GLN A 133 5.30 0.25 -4.17
C GLN A 133 5.58 -0.87 -5.18
N ALA A 134 4.99 -0.82 -6.37
CA ALA A 134 5.22 -1.80 -7.43
C ALA A 134 6.68 -1.80 -7.91
N LEU A 135 7.32 -0.63 -7.96
CA LEU A 135 8.74 -0.52 -8.33
C LEU A 135 9.64 -1.11 -7.24
N THR A 136 9.35 -0.87 -5.96
CA THR A 136 10.06 -1.53 -4.85
C THR A 136 9.98 -3.06 -4.95
N VAL A 137 8.77 -3.60 -5.17
CA VAL A 137 8.57 -5.05 -5.30
C VAL A 137 9.33 -5.62 -6.51
N ALA A 138 9.35 -4.91 -7.64
CA ALA A 138 10.05 -5.34 -8.84
C ALA A 138 11.60 -5.32 -8.67
N GLU A 139 12.14 -4.35 -7.94
CA GLU A 139 13.57 -4.28 -7.60
C GLU A 139 14.00 -5.42 -6.67
N ASP A 140 13.20 -5.70 -5.64
CA ASP A 140 13.41 -6.83 -4.73
C ASP A 140 13.42 -8.16 -5.48
N LEU A 141 12.45 -8.37 -6.37
CA LEU A 141 12.38 -9.56 -7.22
C LEU A 141 13.62 -9.72 -8.10
N LYS A 142 14.11 -8.64 -8.70
CA LYS A 142 15.30 -8.68 -9.54
C LYS A 142 16.53 -9.07 -8.73
N THR A 143 16.66 -8.56 -7.51
CA THR A 143 17.74 -8.94 -6.58
C THR A 143 17.67 -10.41 -6.18
N ARG A 144 16.46 -10.94 -5.89
CA ARG A 144 16.25 -12.36 -5.53
C ARG A 144 16.58 -13.31 -6.69
N SER A 145 16.25 -12.93 -7.93
CA SER A 145 16.48 -13.78 -9.11
C SER A 145 17.97 -14.09 -9.35
N GLN A 146 18.87 -13.18 -8.96
CA GLN A 146 20.32 -13.32 -9.12
C GLN A 146 20.96 -14.33 -8.14
N GLN A 147 20.17 -14.90 -7.22
CA GLN A 147 20.67 -15.78 -6.15
C GLN A 147 20.24 -17.26 -6.32
N THR A 148 19.58 -17.63 -7.41
CA THR A 148 19.06 -19.00 -7.57
C THR A 148 20.11 -19.94 -8.16
N SER A 149 20.42 -21.01 -7.41
CA SER A 149 21.35 -22.10 -7.77
C SER A 149 20.61 -23.25 -8.46
N ASN A 150 21.32 -24.02 -9.28
CA ASN A 150 20.80 -25.16 -10.04
C ASN A 150 20.26 -26.27 -9.12
N HIS A 151 18.93 -26.33 -8.98
CA HIS A 151 18.20 -27.26 -8.11
C HIS A 151 18.23 -28.73 -8.58
N ALA A 152 18.31 -28.98 -9.89
CA ALA A 152 18.27 -30.33 -10.43
C ALA A 152 19.49 -31.19 -10.00
N ASP A 153 20.67 -30.58 -9.89
CA ASP A 153 21.89 -31.27 -9.47
C ASP A 153 21.91 -31.61 -7.97
N PHE A 154 20.97 -31.08 -7.17
CA PHE A 154 20.97 -31.21 -5.72
C PHE A 154 20.38 -32.55 -5.26
N ILE A 155 19.20 -32.92 -5.79
CA ILE A 155 18.48 -34.13 -5.36
C ILE A 155 19.26 -35.41 -5.70
N ASP A 156 19.84 -35.48 -6.89
CA ASP A 156 20.66 -36.62 -7.30
C ASP A 156 21.90 -36.79 -6.41
N LYS A 157 22.52 -35.69 -5.97
CA LYS A 157 23.65 -35.72 -5.03
C LYS A 157 23.22 -36.19 -3.63
N VAL A 158 22.05 -35.77 -3.16
CA VAL A 158 21.49 -36.22 -1.87
C VAL A 158 21.28 -37.73 -1.91
N PHE A 159 20.66 -38.26 -2.97
CA PHE A 159 20.44 -39.71 -3.08
C PHE A 159 21.73 -40.51 -3.20
N ALA A 160 22.73 -40.02 -3.95
CA ALA A 160 24.03 -40.68 -4.04
C ALA A 160 24.74 -40.73 -2.67
N GLU A 161 24.67 -39.64 -1.88
CA GLU A 161 25.27 -39.60 -0.55
C GLU A 161 24.53 -40.49 0.46
N VAL A 162 23.20 -40.50 0.41
CA VAL A 162 22.37 -41.41 1.23
C VAL A 162 22.70 -42.87 0.91
N GLN A 163 22.88 -43.22 -0.36
CA GLN A 163 23.28 -44.57 -0.75
C GLN A 163 24.67 -44.92 -0.20
N ARG A 164 25.65 -44.02 -0.31
CA ARG A 164 26.99 -44.20 0.25
C ARG A 164 26.95 -44.42 1.77
N LEU A 165 26.17 -43.61 2.50
CA LEU A 165 26.01 -43.73 3.95
C LEU A 165 25.34 -45.04 4.37
N ASN A 166 24.34 -45.49 3.60
CA ASN A 166 23.71 -46.79 3.82
C ASN A 166 24.69 -47.95 3.56
N ASP A 167 25.52 -47.86 2.52
CA ASP A 167 26.55 -48.86 2.21
C ASP A 167 27.64 -48.93 3.31
N GLU A 168 27.83 -47.84 4.07
CA GLU A 168 28.73 -47.73 5.23
C GLU A 168 28.08 -48.10 6.58
N ASP A 169 26.82 -48.60 6.58
CA ASP A 169 26.03 -48.95 7.78
C ASP A 169 25.82 -47.75 8.74
N ASN A 170 25.57 -46.55 8.19
CA ASN A 170 25.30 -45.33 8.95
C ASN A 170 23.88 -44.76 8.68
N PRO A 171 22.81 -45.45 9.10
CA PRO A 171 21.43 -45.09 8.75
C PRO A 171 20.93 -43.81 9.43
N ASP A 172 21.45 -43.46 10.61
CA ASP A 172 21.07 -42.23 11.32
C ASP A 172 21.54 -40.99 10.55
N GLU A 173 22.78 -41.00 10.03
CA GLU A 173 23.29 -39.91 9.21
C GLU A 173 22.60 -39.85 7.84
N ALA A 174 22.23 -40.99 7.27
CA ALA A 174 21.44 -41.05 6.04
C ALA A 174 20.06 -40.40 6.23
N ALA A 175 19.36 -40.72 7.34
CA ALA A 175 18.08 -40.10 7.70
C ALA A 175 18.22 -38.59 7.96
N ALA A 176 19.26 -38.17 8.70
CA ALA A 176 19.55 -36.76 8.93
C ALA A 176 19.86 -36.00 7.63
N THR A 177 20.54 -36.64 6.69
CA THR A 177 20.83 -36.08 5.36
C THR A 177 19.55 -35.86 4.55
N LEU A 178 18.64 -36.85 4.54
CA LEU A 178 17.32 -36.71 3.90
C LEU A 178 16.49 -35.60 4.55
N GLN A 179 16.48 -35.51 5.89
CA GLN A 179 15.74 -34.47 6.59
C GLN A 179 16.28 -33.07 6.25
N ARG A 180 17.60 -32.88 6.25
CA ARG A 180 18.23 -31.62 5.84
C ARG A 180 17.85 -31.24 4.40
N ALA A 181 17.85 -32.22 3.50
CA ALA A 181 17.46 -32.00 2.11
C ALA A 181 15.96 -31.66 1.96
N TYR A 182 15.09 -32.31 2.75
CA TYR A 182 13.66 -31.99 2.80
C TYR A 182 13.43 -30.55 3.29
N ASP A 183 14.08 -30.17 4.40
CA ASP A 183 13.97 -28.82 4.96
C ASP A 183 14.49 -27.75 3.98
N GLU A 184 15.60 -28.05 3.28
CA GLU A 184 16.14 -27.18 2.24
C GLU A 184 15.19 -27.05 1.04
N GLY A 185 14.59 -28.16 0.59
CA GLY A 185 13.58 -28.18 -0.45
C GLY A 185 12.34 -27.35 -0.09
N ALA A 186 11.83 -27.51 1.13
CA ALA A 186 10.73 -26.70 1.66
C ALA A 186 11.09 -25.20 1.70
N ALA A 187 12.30 -24.85 2.13
CA ALA A 187 12.78 -23.47 2.13
C ALA A 187 12.94 -22.90 0.71
N GLN A 188 13.31 -23.72 -0.28
CA GLN A 188 13.37 -23.32 -1.68
C GLN A 188 11.97 -23.13 -2.27
N GLN A 189 11.02 -24.02 -2.00
CA GLN A 189 9.63 -23.88 -2.39
C GLN A 189 8.99 -22.63 -1.79
N ALA A 190 9.24 -22.34 -0.50
CA ALA A 190 8.76 -21.13 0.15
C ALA A 190 9.29 -19.86 -0.52
N ARG A 191 10.56 -19.85 -0.95
CA ARG A 191 11.15 -18.74 -1.71
C ARG A 191 10.51 -18.57 -3.10
N LEU A 192 10.20 -19.66 -3.79
CA LEU A 192 9.49 -19.61 -5.07
C LEU A 192 8.08 -19.03 -4.89
N LEU A 193 7.36 -19.45 -3.85
CA LEU A 193 6.04 -18.91 -3.52
C LEU A 193 6.13 -17.42 -3.16
N ASP A 194 7.16 -16.97 -2.44
CA ASP A 194 7.38 -15.54 -2.18
C ASP A 194 7.58 -14.73 -3.47
N SER A 195 8.34 -15.27 -4.42
CA SER A 195 8.48 -14.64 -5.73
C SER A 195 7.17 -14.64 -6.51
N LEU A 196 6.37 -15.70 -6.41
CA LEU A 196 5.08 -15.80 -7.09
C LEU A 196 4.05 -14.82 -6.50
N ILE A 197 3.96 -14.72 -5.17
CA ILE A 197 3.15 -13.72 -4.45
C ILE A 197 3.52 -12.31 -4.92
N ALA A 198 4.81 -11.99 -4.97
CA ALA A 198 5.27 -10.69 -5.42
C ALA A 198 4.91 -10.41 -6.90
N GLN A 199 4.99 -11.42 -7.77
CA GLN A 199 4.58 -11.29 -9.18
C GLN A 199 3.07 -11.08 -9.34
N HIS A 200 2.25 -11.80 -8.57
CA HIS A 200 0.80 -11.58 -8.58
C HIS A 200 0.43 -10.21 -8.01
N ALA A 201 1.15 -9.73 -6.99
CA ALA A 201 0.99 -8.39 -6.47
C ALA A 201 1.30 -7.30 -7.51
N LEU A 202 2.37 -7.45 -8.32
CA LEU A 202 2.68 -6.53 -9.43
C LEU A 202 1.60 -6.50 -10.52
N ARG A 203 0.81 -7.57 -10.62
CA ARG A 203 -0.35 -7.68 -11.52
C ARG A 203 -1.64 -7.23 -10.86
N GLN A 204 -1.60 -6.85 -9.58
CA GLN A 204 -2.76 -6.55 -8.75
C GLN A 204 -3.81 -7.68 -8.72
N ASP A 205 -3.34 -8.93 -8.83
CA ASP A 205 -4.19 -10.13 -8.89
C ASP A 205 -4.41 -10.68 -7.48
N VAL A 206 -5.52 -10.27 -6.86
CA VAL A 206 -5.86 -10.62 -5.47
C VAL A 206 -6.04 -12.13 -5.29
N ASP A 207 -6.75 -12.78 -6.20
CA ASP A 207 -7.07 -14.21 -6.09
C ASP A 207 -5.83 -15.08 -6.25
N ALA A 208 -4.98 -14.79 -7.24
CA ALA A 208 -3.74 -15.53 -7.42
C ALA A 208 -2.76 -15.28 -6.27
N THR A 209 -2.69 -14.05 -5.74
CA THR A 209 -1.87 -13.73 -4.56
C THR A 209 -2.35 -14.49 -3.34
N LEU A 210 -3.67 -14.49 -3.08
CA LEU A 210 -4.27 -15.22 -1.97
C LEU A 210 -3.99 -16.73 -2.07
N ASN A 211 -4.18 -17.32 -3.25
CA ASN A 211 -3.90 -18.74 -3.46
C ASN A 211 -2.43 -19.10 -3.22
N ALA A 212 -1.49 -18.24 -3.66
CA ALA A 212 -0.07 -18.45 -3.40
C ALA A 212 0.28 -18.30 -1.91
N ILE A 213 -0.34 -17.36 -1.18
CA ILE A 213 -0.22 -17.24 0.28
C ILE A 213 -0.73 -18.50 0.97
N LEU A 214 -1.92 -18.99 0.57
CA LEU A 214 -2.52 -20.19 1.15
C LEU A 214 -1.68 -21.43 0.89
N ALA A 215 -1.04 -21.54 -0.28
CA ALA A 215 -0.12 -22.62 -0.60
C ALA A 215 1.20 -22.53 0.19
N LYS A 216 1.60 -21.33 0.63
CA LYS A 216 2.80 -21.11 1.45
C LYS A 216 2.55 -21.40 2.94
N LEU A 217 1.31 -21.34 3.40
CA LEU A 217 0.99 -21.71 4.77
C LEU A 217 1.40 -23.17 5.00
N PRO A 218 2.06 -23.49 6.12
CA PRO A 218 2.67 -24.80 6.28
C PRO A 218 1.59 -25.87 6.28
N MET A 219 1.65 -26.77 5.31
CA MET A 219 0.75 -27.94 5.19
C MET A 219 0.85 -28.88 6.41
N ASP A 220 1.95 -28.76 7.17
CA ASP A 220 2.29 -29.62 8.30
C ASP A 220 1.85 -29.05 9.66
N VAL A 221 1.11 -27.94 9.74
CA VAL A 221 0.57 -27.48 11.03
C VAL A 221 -0.64 -28.34 11.38
N PRO A 222 -0.57 -29.27 12.34
CA PRO A 222 -1.67 -30.22 12.56
C PRO A 222 -2.89 -29.58 13.22
N ASP A 223 -2.73 -28.34 13.71
CA ASP A 223 -3.73 -27.57 14.44
C ASP A 223 -4.38 -26.50 13.54
N PRO A 224 -5.66 -26.66 13.17
CA PRO A 224 -6.40 -25.67 12.40
C PRO A 224 -6.45 -24.27 13.03
N SER A 225 -6.37 -24.16 14.37
CA SER A 225 -6.40 -22.88 15.08
C SER A 225 -5.15 -22.05 14.79
N LYS A 226 -3.99 -22.71 14.68
CA LYS A 226 -2.73 -22.06 14.29
C LYS A 226 -2.75 -21.55 12.86
N HIS A 227 -3.49 -22.20 11.96
CA HIS A 227 -3.69 -21.69 10.60
C HIS A 227 -4.55 -20.43 10.59
N PHE A 228 -5.60 -20.38 11.42
CA PHE A 228 -6.44 -19.20 11.57
C PHE A 228 -5.62 -17.99 12.08
N ASP A 229 -4.81 -18.19 13.11
CA ASP A 229 -3.95 -17.14 13.66
C ASP A 229 -2.88 -16.67 12.65
N ALA A 230 -2.27 -17.60 11.91
CA ALA A 230 -1.30 -17.26 10.87
C ALA A 230 -1.93 -16.41 9.75
N LEU A 231 -3.14 -16.77 9.30
CA LEU A 231 -3.88 -15.98 8.31
C LEU A 231 -4.23 -14.58 8.84
N ARG A 232 -4.65 -14.48 10.10
CA ARG A 232 -4.92 -13.19 10.75
C ARG A 232 -3.68 -12.31 10.87
N ALA A 233 -2.51 -12.89 11.12
CA ALA A 233 -1.24 -12.16 11.14
C ALA A 233 -0.88 -11.61 9.76
N ILE A 234 -0.92 -12.44 8.71
CA ILE A 234 -0.63 -12.00 7.33
C ILE A 234 -1.62 -10.89 6.91
N ARG A 235 -2.90 -11.05 7.24
CA ARG A 235 -3.95 -10.05 7.00
C ARG A 235 -3.66 -8.73 7.71
N TYR A 236 -3.17 -8.78 8.96
CA TYR A 236 -2.77 -7.59 9.69
C TYR A 236 -1.62 -6.86 8.99
N ASP A 237 -0.62 -7.58 8.51
CA ASP A 237 0.51 -6.99 7.79
C ASP A 237 0.07 -6.29 6.50
N TYR A 238 -0.81 -6.92 5.71
CA TYR A 238 -1.39 -6.30 4.51
C TYR A 238 -2.22 -5.05 4.84
N ARG A 239 -2.99 -5.07 5.93
CA ARG A 239 -3.71 -3.89 6.41
C ARG A 239 -2.74 -2.76 6.77
N GLN A 240 -1.68 -3.04 7.52
CA GLN A 240 -0.68 -2.03 7.90
C GLN A 240 0.03 -1.44 6.69
N GLN A 241 0.35 -2.25 5.68
CA GLN A 241 0.88 -1.75 4.41
C GLN A 241 -0.12 -0.83 3.70
N GLY A 242 -1.39 -1.22 3.64
CA GLY A 242 -2.46 -0.41 3.03
C GLY A 242 -2.68 0.94 3.72
N LEU A 243 -2.56 0.98 5.05
CA LEU A 243 -2.66 2.21 5.85
C LEU A 243 -1.41 3.08 5.72
N THR A 244 -0.22 2.48 5.77
CA THR A 244 1.06 3.19 5.75
C THR A 244 1.35 3.81 4.39
N HIS A 245 1.10 3.06 3.32
CA HIS A 245 1.40 3.48 1.95
C HIS A 245 0.18 4.09 1.25
N GLY A 246 -1.01 4.02 1.86
CA GLY A 246 -2.23 4.51 1.23
C GLY A 246 -2.60 3.74 -0.05
N THR A 247 -2.10 2.51 -0.20
CA THR A 247 -2.26 1.70 -1.41
C THR A 247 -3.48 0.79 -1.30
N ARG A 248 -4.14 0.64 -2.44
CA ARG A 248 -5.36 -0.13 -2.68
C ARG A 248 -5.09 -1.63 -2.61
N PHE A 249 -4.06 -2.14 -3.29
CA PHE A 249 -3.83 -3.58 -3.36
C PHE A 249 -3.67 -4.27 -1.99
N PRO A 250 -2.83 -3.77 -1.06
CA PRO A 250 -2.73 -4.37 0.27
C PRO A 250 -4.04 -4.32 1.08
N SER A 251 -4.86 -3.29 0.87
CA SER A 251 -6.17 -3.19 1.53
C SER A 251 -7.16 -4.22 0.97
N LEU A 252 -7.15 -4.47 -0.33
CA LEU A 252 -7.93 -5.55 -0.95
C LEU A 252 -7.48 -6.93 -0.46
N MET A 253 -6.17 -7.15 -0.33
CA MET A 253 -5.63 -8.37 0.26
C MET A 253 -6.08 -8.55 1.71
N ALA A 254 -6.10 -7.49 2.52
CA ALA A 254 -6.59 -7.55 3.90
C ALA A 254 -8.07 -7.97 3.97
N ILE A 255 -8.91 -7.49 3.04
CA ILE A 255 -10.32 -7.90 2.93
C ILE A 255 -10.42 -9.38 2.55
N ALA A 256 -9.74 -9.81 1.47
CA ALA A 256 -9.80 -11.19 0.99
C ALA A 256 -9.30 -12.21 2.02
N LEU A 257 -8.23 -11.87 2.75
CA LEU A 257 -7.72 -12.70 3.84
C LEU A 257 -8.69 -12.73 5.04
N ALA A 258 -9.36 -11.62 5.37
CA ALA A 258 -10.37 -11.61 6.43
C ALA A 258 -11.62 -12.42 6.07
N GLU A 259 -12.05 -12.39 4.80
CA GLU A 259 -13.10 -13.27 4.28
C GLU A 259 -12.70 -14.74 4.37
N THR A 260 -11.46 -15.06 3.98
CA THR A 260 -10.92 -16.42 4.11
C THR A 260 -10.87 -16.88 5.57
N CYS A 261 -10.47 -16.01 6.50
CA CYS A 261 -10.50 -16.31 7.94
C CYS A 261 -11.93 -16.61 8.40
N LYS A 262 -12.91 -15.80 7.97
CA LYS A 262 -14.32 -15.95 8.32
C LYS A 262 -14.87 -17.30 7.82
N ASP A 263 -14.50 -17.71 6.61
CA ASP A 263 -14.95 -18.97 6.02
C ASP A 263 -14.27 -20.19 6.64
N ARG A 264 -13.03 -20.03 7.13
CA ARG A 264 -12.26 -21.11 7.77
C ARG A 264 -12.42 -21.20 9.29
N ALA A 265 -13.12 -20.26 9.91
CA ALA A 265 -13.33 -20.22 11.35
C ALA A 265 -14.01 -21.51 11.86
N GLN A 266 -13.42 -22.13 12.88
CA GLN A 266 -13.88 -23.37 13.52
C GLN A 266 -14.68 -23.12 14.80
N SER A 267 -14.57 -21.92 15.37
CA SER A 267 -15.32 -21.53 16.57
C SER A 267 -16.12 -20.24 16.37
N LYS A 268 -17.12 -20.02 17.23
CA LYS A 268 -17.86 -18.75 17.27
C LYS A 268 -16.91 -17.57 17.52
N ALA A 269 -15.97 -17.72 18.44
CA ALA A 269 -15.01 -16.68 18.79
C ALA A 269 -14.11 -16.31 17.59
N GLU A 270 -13.59 -17.30 16.87
CA GLU A 270 -12.83 -17.08 15.63
C GLU A 270 -13.68 -16.39 14.57
N LYS A 271 -14.94 -16.82 14.39
CA LYS A 271 -15.85 -16.20 13.43
C LYS A 271 -16.11 -14.74 13.78
N GLY A 272 -16.34 -14.42 15.06
CA GLY A 272 -16.46 -13.04 15.53
C GLY A 272 -15.22 -12.20 15.24
N ALA A 273 -14.03 -12.78 15.46
CA ALA A 273 -12.76 -12.09 15.22
C ALA A 273 -12.55 -11.78 13.75
N ALA A 274 -12.80 -12.77 12.88
CA ALA A 274 -12.69 -12.60 11.44
C ALA A 274 -13.71 -11.59 10.89
N LEU A 275 -14.95 -11.59 11.41
CA LEU A 275 -15.98 -10.63 11.02
C LEU A 275 -15.63 -9.20 11.45
N ASN A 276 -15.13 -9.00 12.67
CA ASN A 276 -14.66 -7.68 13.10
C ASN A 276 -13.48 -7.21 12.23
N ASP A 277 -12.51 -8.08 11.94
CA ASP A 277 -11.37 -7.72 11.09
C ASP A 277 -11.80 -7.40 9.64
N LEU A 278 -12.79 -8.13 9.11
CA LEU A 278 -13.38 -7.86 7.80
C LEU A 278 -14.07 -6.50 7.79
N GLY A 279 -14.84 -6.19 8.84
CA GLY A 279 -15.47 -4.88 9.02
C GLY A 279 -14.45 -3.73 9.03
N ILE A 280 -13.33 -3.90 9.76
CA ILE A 280 -12.25 -2.91 9.80
C ILE A 280 -11.68 -2.67 8.40
N ALA A 281 -11.28 -3.74 7.70
CA ALA A 281 -10.65 -3.61 6.38
C ALA A 281 -11.61 -3.00 5.33
N LEU A 282 -12.89 -3.38 5.37
CA LEU A 282 -13.94 -2.80 4.52
C LEU A 282 -14.19 -1.33 4.84
N SER A 283 -14.25 -0.96 6.13
CA SER A 283 -14.49 0.41 6.57
C SER A 283 -13.35 1.33 6.15
N GLU A 284 -12.11 0.90 6.33
CA GLU A 284 -10.91 1.66 5.95
C GLU A 284 -10.83 1.89 4.45
N LEU A 285 -10.99 0.83 3.65
CA LEU A 285 -10.98 0.96 2.20
C LEU A 285 -12.18 1.75 1.69
N GLY A 286 -13.38 1.50 2.23
CA GLY A 286 -14.61 2.20 1.85
C GLY A 286 -14.55 3.70 2.14
N THR A 287 -13.95 4.08 3.27
CA THR A 287 -13.70 5.49 3.62
C THR A 287 -12.76 6.15 2.63
N ARG A 288 -11.68 5.45 2.26
CA ARG A 288 -10.66 5.97 1.34
C ARG A 288 -11.14 6.08 -0.11
N GLU A 289 -11.94 5.11 -0.57
CA GLU A 289 -12.46 5.04 -1.94
C GLU A 289 -13.80 5.77 -2.11
N ASP A 290 -14.34 6.38 -1.06
CA ASP A 290 -15.70 6.95 -1.06
C ASP A 290 -16.76 5.96 -1.55
N SER A 291 -16.73 4.76 -0.97
CA SER A 291 -17.59 3.64 -1.36
C SER A 291 -18.64 3.34 -0.27
N PRO A 292 -19.89 3.82 -0.44
CA PRO A 292 -21.01 3.46 0.42
C PRO A 292 -21.25 1.94 0.46
N ASP A 293 -21.04 1.22 -0.64
CA ASP A 293 -21.23 -0.24 -0.69
C ASP A 293 -20.27 -0.96 0.25
N ARG A 294 -18.98 -0.57 0.26
CA ARG A 294 -18.00 -1.14 1.19
C ARG A 294 -18.29 -0.76 2.64
N LEU A 295 -18.72 0.47 2.89
CA LEU A 295 -19.12 0.91 4.23
C LEU A 295 -20.37 0.16 4.73
N ASN A 296 -21.37 -0.08 3.89
CA ASN A 296 -22.52 -0.93 4.23
C ASN A 296 -22.09 -2.39 4.50
N ALA A 297 -21.15 -2.92 3.71
CA ALA A 297 -20.59 -4.25 3.97
C ALA A 297 -19.82 -4.30 5.31
N ALA A 298 -19.10 -3.24 5.67
CA ALA A 298 -18.42 -3.11 6.96
C ALA A 298 -19.41 -3.12 8.12
N VAL A 299 -20.48 -2.32 8.04
CA VAL A 299 -21.59 -2.30 9.02
C VAL A 299 -22.15 -3.72 9.22
N LYS A 300 -22.48 -4.42 8.13
CA LYS A 300 -22.98 -5.80 8.20
C LYS A 300 -22.00 -6.77 8.88
N ALA A 301 -20.70 -6.61 8.60
CA ALA A 301 -19.68 -7.44 9.21
C ALA A 301 -19.55 -7.18 10.73
N PHE A 302 -19.60 -5.91 11.16
CA PHE A 302 -19.60 -5.56 12.58
C PHE A 302 -20.86 -6.02 13.30
N ASP A 303 -22.05 -5.84 12.70
CA ASP A 303 -23.31 -6.35 13.26
C ASP A 303 -23.23 -7.87 13.47
N SER A 304 -22.70 -8.60 12.48
CA SER A 304 -22.51 -10.05 12.58
C SER A 304 -21.46 -10.44 13.65
N ALA A 305 -20.43 -9.61 13.87
CA ALA A 305 -19.46 -9.83 14.93
C ALA A 305 -20.09 -9.58 16.32
N LEU A 306 -21.01 -8.61 16.45
CA LEU A 306 -21.74 -8.30 17.69
C LEU A 306 -22.77 -9.38 18.07
N GLU A 307 -23.15 -10.27 17.16
CA GLU A 307 -23.91 -11.49 17.52
C GLU A 307 -23.07 -12.50 18.32
N VAL A 308 -21.74 -12.46 18.14
CA VAL A 308 -20.78 -13.31 18.87
C VAL A 308 -20.25 -12.59 20.09
N TYR A 309 -19.78 -11.36 19.90
CA TYR A 309 -19.24 -10.52 20.93
C TYR A 309 -20.39 -9.85 21.65
N THR A 310 -20.78 -10.38 22.80
CA THR A 310 -21.82 -9.79 23.64
C THR A 310 -21.19 -9.07 24.82
N LYS A 311 -21.86 -8.03 25.33
CA LYS A 311 -21.39 -7.26 26.48
C LYS A 311 -21.10 -8.14 27.70
N ASP A 312 -21.91 -9.18 27.93
CA ASP A 312 -21.78 -10.03 29.12
C ASP A 312 -20.64 -11.06 28.99
N ALA A 313 -20.44 -11.64 27.79
CA ALA A 313 -19.46 -12.69 27.59
C ALA A 313 -18.07 -12.15 27.22
N LEU A 314 -18.03 -11.12 26.38
CA LEU A 314 -16.82 -10.56 25.77
C LEU A 314 -16.91 -9.02 25.74
N PRO A 315 -16.95 -8.35 26.91
CA PRO A 315 -17.22 -6.92 27.02
C PRO A 315 -16.23 -6.07 26.23
N MET A 316 -14.96 -6.47 26.18
CA MET A 316 -13.90 -5.72 25.50
C MET A 316 -14.02 -5.76 23.98
N GLU A 317 -14.22 -6.96 23.43
CA GLU A 317 -14.42 -7.20 22.01
C GLU A 317 -15.73 -6.56 21.54
N TRP A 318 -16.79 -6.67 22.34
CA TRP A 318 -18.07 -6.01 22.07
C TRP A 318 -17.90 -4.49 21.99
N ALA A 319 -17.28 -3.86 22.98
CA ALA A 319 -17.09 -2.41 22.99
C ALA A 319 -16.18 -1.92 21.85
N THR A 320 -15.15 -2.70 21.51
CA THR A 320 -14.28 -2.39 20.37
C THR A 320 -15.03 -2.49 19.05
N THR A 321 -15.85 -3.52 18.88
CA THR A 321 -16.67 -3.71 17.68
C THR A 321 -17.74 -2.63 17.56
N GLN A 322 -18.38 -2.24 18.68
CA GLN A 322 -19.34 -1.13 18.72
C GLN A 322 -18.70 0.21 18.30
N ASN A 323 -17.49 0.50 18.79
CA ASN A 323 -16.76 1.68 18.36
C ASN A 323 -16.47 1.66 16.85
N ASN A 324 -16.03 0.51 16.32
CA ASN A 324 -15.74 0.38 14.89
C ASN A 324 -17.01 0.51 14.03
N LEU A 325 -18.13 -0.05 14.50
CA LEU A 325 -19.45 0.13 13.90
C LEU A 325 -19.85 1.62 13.89
N GLY A 326 -19.64 2.33 15.00
CA GLY A 326 -19.87 3.77 15.09
C GLY A 326 -19.07 4.57 14.05
N ILE A 327 -17.78 4.25 13.87
CA ILE A 327 -16.93 4.88 12.85
C ILE A 327 -17.48 4.64 11.44
N ALA A 328 -17.82 3.39 11.10
CA ALA A 328 -18.36 3.04 9.78
C ALA A 328 -19.71 3.73 9.49
N LEU A 329 -20.61 3.74 10.47
CA LEU A 329 -21.91 4.43 10.38
C LEU A 329 -21.76 5.94 10.29
N GLN A 330 -20.80 6.53 11.00
CA GLN A 330 -20.50 7.95 10.93
C GLN A 330 -20.03 8.34 9.52
N GLU A 331 -19.08 7.59 8.97
CA GLU A 331 -18.56 7.84 7.62
C GLU A 331 -19.65 7.67 6.56
N LEU A 332 -20.49 6.64 6.69
CA LEU A 332 -21.61 6.43 5.78
C LEU A 332 -22.69 7.52 5.91
N GLY A 333 -23.02 7.93 7.14
CA GLY A 333 -23.99 8.98 7.42
C GLY A 333 -23.57 10.35 6.89
N LYS A 334 -22.27 10.68 6.94
CA LYS A 334 -21.71 11.90 6.33
C LYS A 334 -21.84 11.89 4.80
N ARG A 335 -21.63 10.75 4.15
CA ARG A 335 -21.65 10.62 2.68
C ARG A 335 -23.06 10.59 2.11
N GLU A 336 -23.99 9.97 2.83
CA GLU A 336 -25.40 9.87 2.44
C GLU A 336 -26.25 11.04 2.97
N ASP A 337 -25.66 12.01 3.67
CA ASP A 337 -26.38 13.07 4.41
C ASP A 337 -27.55 12.50 5.25
N SER A 338 -27.29 11.39 5.96
CA SER A 338 -28.31 10.60 6.66
C SER A 338 -28.26 10.80 8.18
N PRO A 339 -29.19 11.59 8.77
CA PRO A 339 -29.28 11.77 10.22
C PRO A 339 -29.53 10.46 10.96
N ASP A 340 -30.27 9.52 10.36
CA ASP A 340 -30.56 8.22 10.96
C ASP A 340 -29.29 7.39 11.16
N ARG A 341 -28.38 7.39 10.18
CA ARG A 341 -27.09 6.70 10.31
C ARG A 341 -26.16 7.40 11.30
N LEU A 342 -26.17 8.73 11.35
CA LEU A 342 -25.41 9.48 12.35
C LEU A 342 -25.94 9.21 13.77
N ASN A 343 -27.26 9.13 13.96
CA ASN A 343 -27.86 8.74 15.24
C ASN A 343 -27.54 7.28 15.61
N ALA A 344 -27.49 6.38 14.64
CA ALA A 344 -27.04 5.01 14.86
C ALA A 344 -25.56 4.95 15.27
N ALA A 345 -24.70 5.78 14.67
CA ALA A 345 -23.30 5.90 15.07
C ALA A 345 -23.15 6.36 16.53
N VAL A 346 -23.91 7.39 16.94
CA VAL A 346 -23.94 7.86 18.34
C VAL A 346 -24.30 6.73 19.29
N LYS A 347 -25.36 5.96 18.99
CA LYS A 347 -25.76 4.82 19.83
C LYS A 347 -24.68 3.74 19.95
N ALA A 348 -23.95 3.48 18.87
CA ALA A 348 -22.84 2.52 18.88
C ALA A 348 -21.66 3.03 19.74
N PHE A 349 -21.31 4.32 19.64
CA PHE A 349 -20.30 4.92 20.52
C PHE A 349 -20.73 4.93 21.99
N ASP A 350 -21.97 5.33 22.29
CA ASP A 350 -22.52 5.28 23.65
C ASP A 350 -22.44 3.86 24.23
N SER A 351 -22.77 2.85 23.42
CA SER A 351 -22.64 1.44 23.80
C SER A 351 -21.19 1.06 24.12
N ALA A 352 -20.22 1.47 23.29
CA ALA A 352 -18.81 1.22 23.55
C ALA A 352 -18.33 1.88 24.86
N LEU A 353 -18.82 3.08 25.18
CA LEU A 353 -18.48 3.83 26.40
C LEU A 353 -19.02 3.20 27.68
N GLU A 354 -20.00 2.28 27.61
CA GLU A 354 -20.45 1.51 28.77
C GLU A 354 -19.35 0.60 29.35
N VAL A 355 -18.39 0.19 28.52
CA VAL A 355 -17.25 -0.64 28.91
C VAL A 355 -15.96 0.18 28.93
N ARG A 356 -15.73 1.00 27.90
CA ARG A 356 -14.56 1.88 27.76
C ARG A 356 -14.70 3.11 28.65
N THR A 357 -14.73 2.90 29.97
CA THR A 357 -14.93 4.00 30.91
C THR A 357 -13.65 4.83 31.10
N LYS A 358 -13.82 6.13 31.38
CA LYS A 358 -12.70 7.04 31.66
C LYS A 358 -11.75 6.53 32.76
N ASN A 359 -12.27 5.84 33.77
CA ASN A 359 -11.48 5.38 34.92
C ASN A 359 -10.73 4.08 34.61
N ALA A 360 -11.35 3.12 33.91
CA ALA A 360 -10.73 1.83 33.63
C ALA A 360 -9.86 1.86 32.37
N MET A 361 -10.25 2.67 31.38
CA MET A 361 -9.71 2.66 30.02
C MET A 361 -9.61 4.07 29.44
N PRO A 362 -8.82 4.98 30.04
CA PRO A 362 -8.80 6.40 29.66
C PRO A 362 -8.39 6.65 28.21
N LYS A 363 -7.56 5.78 27.62
CA LYS A 363 -7.14 5.89 26.21
C LYS A 363 -8.27 5.50 25.26
N ASP A 364 -8.88 4.35 25.47
CA ASP A 364 -9.97 3.87 24.63
C ASP A 364 -11.23 4.74 24.78
N TRP A 365 -11.49 5.25 25.99
CA TRP A 365 -12.54 6.25 26.25
C TRP A 365 -12.31 7.54 25.46
N ALA A 366 -11.07 8.02 25.36
CA ALA A 366 -10.74 9.25 24.63
C ALA A 366 -10.75 9.07 23.10
N MET A 367 -10.57 7.84 22.62
CA MET A 367 -10.64 7.50 21.20
C MET A 367 -12.07 7.27 20.69
N THR A 368 -13.00 6.98 21.60
CA THR A 368 -14.43 6.76 21.33
C THR A 368 -15.15 8.10 21.41
#